data_AF-A0A2E2MHM6-F1
#
_entry.id   AF-A0A2E2MHM6-F1
#
_cell.length_a   1.000
_cell.length_b   1.000
_cell.length_c   1.000
_cell.angle_alpha   90.00
_cell.angle_beta   90.00
_cell.angle_gamma   90.00
#
_symmetry.space_group_name_H-M   'P 1'
#
loop_
_entity.id
_entity.type
_entity.pdbx_description
1 polymer ?
#
loop_
_entity_poly.entity_id
_entity_poly.type
_entity_poly.pdbx_seq_one_letter_code
_entity_poly.pdbx_strand_id
1 'polypeptide(L)'
;MKGAMATIEFTPEGHILGASPVFCQLTGYAESELIGWHHRMFCPEANHRSQNYTDFRLGLTQGKGQSDRFLRLRLVHNIGL
;
A
#
# COMPACT_ATOMS: atom_id res chain seq x y z
N MET A 1 -19.27 1.15 6.36
CA MET A 1 -18.52 1.46 5.13
C MET A 1 -17.16 0.73 5.02
N LYS A 2 -16.85 -0.29 5.84
CA LYS A 2 -15.71 -1.20 5.56
C LYS A 2 -16.19 -2.26 4.56
N GLY A 3 -15.62 -2.28 3.35
CA GLY A 3 -15.91 -3.33 2.35
C GLY A 3 -16.12 -2.86 0.90
N ALA A 4 -16.36 -1.57 0.65
CA ALA A 4 -16.57 -1.06 -0.72
C ALA A 4 -15.28 -0.49 -1.36
N MET A 5 -14.25 -0.20 -0.54
CA MET A 5 -13.00 0.40 -1.00
C MET A 5 -11.79 -0.47 -0.63
N ALA A 6 -10.79 -0.46 -1.51
CA ALA A 6 -9.50 -1.06 -1.25
C ALA A 6 -8.71 -0.19 -0.26
N THR A 7 -8.41 -0.73 0.92
CA THR A 7 -7.70 -0.03 1.99
C THR A 7 -6.50 -0.86 2.43
N ILE A 8 -5.39 -0.19 2.69
CA ILE A 8 -4.18 -0.78 3.27
C ILE A 8 -3.73 0.13 4.41
N GLU A 9 -3.39 -0.47 5.55
CA GLU A 9 -2.91 0.20 6.74
C GLU A 9 -1.44 -0.17 6.94
N PHE A 10 -0.59 0.80 7.27
CA PHE A 10 0.84 0.58 7.45
C PHE A 10 1.44 1.59 8.45
N THR A 11 2.56 1.22 9.06
CA THR A 11 3.34 2.10 9.95
C THR A 11 3.93 3.29 9.18
N PRO A 12 4.35 4.38 9.83
CA PRO A 12 5.02 5.50 9.15
C PRO A 12 6.28 5.10 8.37
N GLU A 13 6.98 4.05 8.81
CA GLU A 13 8.13 3.46 8.13
C GLU A 13 7.71 2.67 6.89
N GLY A 14 6.44 2.27 6.83
CA GLY A 14 5.81 1.66 5.68
C GLY A 14 5.51 0.18 5.81
N HIS A 15 5.58 -0.40 7.01
CA HIS A 15 5.26 -1.82 7.24
C HIS A 15 3.75 -2.03 7.33
N ILE A 16 3.24 -2.99 6.57
CA ILE A 16 1.80 -3.27 6.50
C ILE A 16 1.30 -3.84 7.82
N LEU A 17 0.24 -3.24 8.34
CA LEU A 17 -0.47 -3.61 9.57
C LEU A 17 -1.79 -4.32 9.28
N GLY A 18 -2.37 -4.10 8.10
CA GLY A 18 -3.63 -4.70 7.69
C GLY A 18 -4.04 -4.32 6.28
N ALA A 19 -4.94 -5.10 5.69
CA ALA A 19 -5.47 -4.87 4.35
C ALA A 19 -6.94 -5.28 4.26
N SER A 20 -7.74 -4.50 3.54
CA SER A 20 -9.15 -4.85 3.34
C SER A 20 -9.30 -6.04 2.38
N PRO A 21 -10.39 -6.85 2.49
CA PRO A 21 -10.63 -7.97 1.58
C PRO A 21 -10.62 -7.58 0.10
N VAL A 22 -11.10 -6.37 -0.23
CA VAL A 22 -11.06 -5.84 -1.60
C VAL A 22 -9.62 -5.60 -2.07
N PHE A 23 -8.75 -5.10 -1.19
CA PHE A 23 -7.32 -4.93 -1.51
C PHE A 23 -6.64 -6.29 -1.76
N CYS A 24 -6.92 -7.27 -0.90
CA CYS A 24 -6.44 -8.64 -1.03
C CYS A 24 -6.87 -9.26 -2.38
N GLN A 25 -8.15 -9.15 -2.75
CA GLN A 25 -8.65 -9.63 -4.04
C GLN A 25 -8.01 -8.93 -5.25
N LEU A 26 -7.79 -7.62 -5.17
CA LEU A 26 -7.16 -6.88 -6.27
C LEU A 26 -5.70 -7.28 -6.47
N THR A 27 -4.97 -7.57 -5.40
CA THR A 27 -3.55 -7.94 -5.44
C THR A 27 -3.31 -9.46 -5.55
N GLY A 28 -4.29 -10.28 -5.18
CA GLY A 28 -4.15 -11.75 -5.16
C GLY A 28 -3.38 -12.29 -3.95
N TYR A 29 -3.12 -11.45 -2.94
CA TYR A 29 -2.49 -11.86 -1.69
C TYR A 29 -3.53 -11.97 -0.58
N ALA A 30 -3.34 -12.93 0.33
CA ALA A 30 -4.03 -12.94 1.61
C ALA A 30 -3.45 -11.87 2.55
N GLU A 31 -4.26 -11.34 3.45
CA GLU A 31 -3.80 -10.33 4.43
C GLU A 31 -2.61 -10.83 5.25
N SER A 32 -2.64 -12.11 5.67
CA SER A 32 -1.56 -12.74 6.43
C SER A 32 -0.23 -12.79 5.69
N GLU A 33 -0.24 -12.80 4.35
CA GLU A 33 0.97 -12.75 3.53
C GLU A 33 1.53 -11.33 3.44
N LEU A 34 0.66 -10.32 3.59
CA LEU A 34 1.03 -8.91 3.48
C LEU A 34 1.54 -8.32 4.81
N ILE A 35 1.09 -8.83 5.96
CA ILE A 35 1.50 -8.30 7.26
C ILE A 35 3.03 -8.30 7.41
N GLY A 36 3.58 -7.14 7.80
CA GLY A 36 5.02 -6.95 7.99
C GLY A 36 5.80 -6.61 6.72
N TRP A 37 5.25 -6.87 5.52
CA TRP A 37 5.87 -6.44 4.27
C TRP A 37 5.85 -4.93 4.14
N HIS A 38 6.81 -4.37 3.39
CA HIS A 38 6.88 -2.94 3.18
C HIS A 38 5.98 -2.51 2.01
N HIS A 39 5.04 -1.58 2.25
CA HIS A 39 4.03 -1.12 1.29
C HIS A 39 4.60 -0.65 -0.07
N ARG A 40 5.89 -0.25 -0.11
CA ARG A 40 6.59 0.23 -1.30
C ARG A 40 6.60 -0.78 -2.45
N MET A 41 6.39 -2.06 -2.17
CA MET A 41 6.26 -3.09 -3.20
C MET A 41 5.08 -2.86 -4.15
N PHE A 42 4.03 -2.17 -3.67
CA PHE A 42 2.90 -1.75 -4.48
C PHE A 42 3.12 -0.38 -5.16
N CYS A 43 4.30 0.23 -5.01
CA CYS A 43 4.64 1.50 -5.64
C CYS A 43 5.60 1.27 -6.82
N PRO A 44 5.37 1.89 -7.99
CA PRO A 44 6.30 1.84 -9.10
C PRO A 44 7.70 2.32 -8.70
N GLU A 45 8.75 1.71 -9.27
CA GLU A 45 10.13 2.09 -8.94
C GLU A 45 10.44 3.56 -9.24
N ALA A 46 9.86 4.10 -10.31
CA ALA A 46 9.98 5.51 -10.68
C ALA A 46 9.40 6.46 -9.63
N ASN A 47 8.44 6.02 -8.80
CA ASN A 47 7.76 6.88 -7.83
C ASN A 47 8.51 6.95 -6.50
N HIS A 48 9.14 5.87 -6.01
CA HIS A 48 9.82 5.91 -4.70
C HIS A 48 11.11 6.73 -4.68
N ARG A 49 11.71 7.00 -5.85
CA ARG A 49 12.88 7.88 -6.00
C ARG A 49 12.51 9.34 -6.25
N SER A 50 11.22 9.65 -6.38
CA SER A 50 10.75 11.02 -6.61
C SER A 50 10.73 11.81 -5.30
N GLN A 51 10.99 13.13 -5.41
CA GLN A 51 10.86 14.06 -4.30
C GLN A 51 9.44 14.02 -3.72
N ASN A 52 8.42 13.86 -4.57
CA ASN A 52 7.01 13.78 -4.17
C ASN A 52 6.72 12.59 -3.23
N TYR A 53 7.33 11.43 -3.45
CA TYR A 53 7.17 10.29 -2.52
C TYR A 53 7.91 10.51 -1.20
N THR A 54 9.07 11.18 -1.25
CA THR A 54 9.82 11.56 -0.05
C THR A 54 9.02 12.54 0.81
N ASP A 55 8.42 13.55 0.18
CA ASP A 55 7.62 14.57 0.87
C ASP A 55 6.30 13.99 1.40
N PHE A 56 5.67 13.08 0.65
CA PHE A 56 4.53 12.27 1.12
C PHE A 56 4.90 11.49 2.38
N ARG A 57 6.02 10.75 2.35
CA ARG A 57 6.50 9.96 3.48
C ARG A 57 6.83 10.86 4.69
N LEU A 58 7.46 12.01 4.46
CA LEU A 58 7.74 12.99 5.50
C LEU A 58 6.44 13.49 6.15
N GLY A 59 5.42 13.79 5.36
CA GLY A 59 4.10 14.18 5.84
C GLY A 59 3.47 13.13 6.75
N LEU A 60 3.50 11.85 6.34
CA LEU A 60 2.99 10.74 7.15
C LEU A 60 3.74 10.60 8.49
N THR A 61 5.08 10.70 8.49
CA THR A 61 5.88 10.64 9.73
C THR A 61 5.60 11.80 10.68
N GLN A 62 5.10 12.93 10.17
CA GLN A 62 4.67 14.08 10.96
C GLN A 62 3.20 14.00 11.41
N GLY A 63 2.52 12.88 11.18
CA GLY A 63 1.11 12.71 11.50
C GLY A 63 0.15 13.49 10.59
N LYS A 64 0.63 13.98 9.44
CA LYS A 64 -0.22 14.69 8.47
C LYS A 64 -0.88 13.69 7.54
N GLY A 65 -2.20 13.55 7.66
CA GLY A 65 -2.99 12.82 6.68
C GLY A 65 -2.91 13.47 5.30
N GLN A 66 -2.74 12.67 4.25
CA GLN A 66 -2.76 13.13 2.87
C GLN A 66 -3.77 12.33 2.05
N SER A 67 -4.48 13.05 1.17
CA SER A 67 -5.44 12.50 0.21
C SER A 67 -5.01 12.93 -1.19
N ASP A 68 -4.53 11.99 -1.99
CA ASP A 68 -4.08 12.23 -3.35
C ASP A 68 -4.23 10.97 -4.20
N ARG A 69 -4.00 11.06 -5.52
CA ARG A 69 -4.04 9.94 -6.46
C ARG A 69 -2.63 9.44 -6.74
N PHE A 70 -2.35 8.21 -6.31
CA PHE A 70 -1.06 7.56 -6.51
C PHE A 70 -1.19 6.36 -7.44
N LEU A 71 -0.25 6.22 -8.38
CA LEU A 71 -0.12 5.00 -9.18
C LEU A 71 0.34 3.85 -8.26
N ARG A 72 -0.42 2.76 -8.25
CA ARG A 72 -0.04 1.51 -7.56
C ARG A 72 0.19 0.40 -8.57
N LEU A 73 1.30 -0.31 -8.44
CA LEU A 73 1.54 -1.52 -9.21
C LEU A 73 0.66 -2.64 -8.68
N ARG A 74 -0.04 -3.30 -9.61
CA ARG A 74 -0.71 -4.56 -9.32
C ARG A 74 0.34 -5.66 -9.37
N LEU A 75 0.89 -6.03 -8.22
CA LEU A 75 1.60 -7.30 -8.07
C LEU A 75 0.55 -8.38 -7.99
N VAL A 76 0.44 -9.25 -8.99
CA VAL A 76 -0.46 -10.40 -8.96
C VAL A 76 0.34 -11.60 -8.48
N HIS A 77 -0.04 -12.17 -7.34
CA HIS A 77 0.43 -13.50 -6.97
C HIS A 77 -0.29 -14.52 -7.86
N ASN A 78 0.46 -15.30 -8.65
CA ASN A 78 -0.11 -16.28 -9.56
C ASN A 78 -0.52 -17.53 -8.76
N ILE A 79 -1.63 -17.44 -8.03
CA ILE A 79 -2.33 -18.64 -7.59
C ILE A 79 -2.94 -19.26 -8.84
N GLY A 80 -2.26 -20.28 -9.38
CA GLY A 80 -2.77 -21.08 -10.49
C GLY A 80 -4.15 -21.62 -10.13
N LEU A 81 -5.15 -21.17 -10.88
CA LEU A 81 -6.41 -21.89 -11.08
C LEU A 81 -6.21 -22.90 -12.20
#